data_AF-A0AAN8JYG5-F1
#
_entry.id   AF-A0AAN8JYG5-F1
#
_cell.length_a   1.000
_cell.length_b   1.000
_cell.length_c   1.000
_cell.angle_alpha   90.00
_cell.angle_beta   90.00
_cell.angle_gamma   90.00
#
_symmetry.space_group_name_H-M   'P 1'
#
loop_
_entity.id
_entity.type
_entity.pdbx_description
1 polymer ?
#
loop_
_entity_poly.entity_id
_entity_poly.type
_entity_poly.pdbx_seq_one_letter_code
_entity_poly.pdbx_strand_id
1 'polypeptide(L)'
;MTTYLTQDFVERKISVLKTLQDGWGVDRYKTGNFYRLDLKMCQIKDLSYSFEWGQERGIPPRLAKLTETPSKILYLDISLNELISLTSEGLLPFRNLRVLDASLNQIGNFQGIEVLPLLYSLNLSHNMVSNVQGLVNSGSLVELNLNMNKITDLSRMPSLINLKVLNLNNNHLATLDGVSALPKLQELYVQRNNLVSLVHVTSCFYLTVLNAAENKIHNLDGVTDVLPRLGNLQVLCLHGNPIDRENDYQHSLLSSSDNIMMLDNISVRPLARKQVPMRDPHSENISNLQEAARQAFDERIRATRSKVDENVSFLQKRIIALQDEQKDFEHKMKNDLDACLRYLGTLSNGEAAGVDRTSFSRGFPSARDDLQTGKSTARRNKNDYQGVKDTDEVLRCAYNELSTEKSSRWDDI
;
A
#
# COMPACT_ATOMS: atom_id res chain seq x y z
N MET A 1 1.66 -19.45 -23.21
CA MET A 1 0.30 -19.81 -22.73
C MET A 1 -0.21 -18.63 -21.94
N THR A 2 -1.23 -17.92 -22.42
CA THR A 2 -1.88 -16.83 -21.67
C THR A 2 -2.59 -17.44 -20.46
N THR A 3 -2.22 -17.02 -19.25
CA THR A 3 -2.87 -17.47 -18.00
C THR A 3 -4.10 -16.61 -17.76
N TYR A 4 -5.27 -17.15 -18.07
CA TYR A 4 -6.56 -16.48 -17.84
C TYR A 4 -7.10 -16.79 -16.43
N LEU A 5 -7.79 -15.82 -15.83
CA LEU A 5 -8.55 -16.03 -14.61
C LEU A 5 -9.80 -16.86 -14.89
N THR A 6 -9.94 -18.00 -14.22
CA THR A 6 -11.11 -18.87 -14.35
C THR A 6 -12.29 -18.36 -13.52
N GLN A 7 -13.50 -18.71 -13.93
CA GLN A 7 -14.72 -18.33 -13.21
C GLN A 7 -14.71 -18.79 -11.74
N ASP A 8 -14.35 -20.06 -11.50
CA ASP A 8 -14.28 -20.64 -10.15
C ASP A 8 -13.22 -19.95 -9.26
N PHE A 9 -12.13 -19.48 -9.85
CA PHE A 9 -11.14 -18.71 -9.12
C PHE A 9 -11.70 -17.34 -8.68
N VAL A 10 -12.35 -16.63 -9.60
CA VAL A 10 -12.94 -15.32 -9.32
C VAL A 10 -14.07 -15.43 -8.30
N GLU A 11 -14.99 -16.38 -8.45
CA GLU A 11 -16.12 -16.55 -7.51
C GLU A 11 -15.67 -16.82 -6.07
N ARG A 12 -14.60 -17.60 -5.86
CA ARG A 12 -14.05 -17.88 -4.52
C ARG A 12 -13.40 -16.66 -3.85
N LYS A 13 -13.07 -15.64 -4.63
CA LYS A 13 -12.42 -14.40 -4.16
C LYS A 13 -13.40 -13.26 -3.92
N ILE A 14 -14.70 -13.53 -4.04
CA ILE A 14 -15.75 -12.53 -3.83
C ILE A 14 -16.27 -12.59 -2.39
N SER A 15 -16.45 -11.42 -1.80
CA SER A 15 -17.04 -11.26 -0.47
C SER A 15 -18.07 -10.13 -0.46
N VAL A 16 -19.11 -10.27 0.37
CA VAL A 16 -20.13 -9.21 0.54
C VAL A 16 -19.51 -8.04 1.28
N LEU A 17 -19.63 -6.84 0.74
CA LEU A 17 -19.25 -5.61 1.44
C LEU A 17 -20.14 -5.47 2.67
N LYS A 18 -19.58 -5.24 3.86
CA LYS A 18 -20.39 -5.09 5.08
C LYS A 18 -20.93 -3.67 5.22
N THR A 19 -20.09 -2.68 4.92
CA THR A 19 -20.39 -1.26 4.94
C THR A 19 -20.28 -0.69 3.53
N LEU A 20 -21.14 0.28 3.22
CA LEU A 20 -21.01 1.13 2.04
C LEU A 20 -20.60 2.52 2.53
N GLN A 21 -19.67 3.18 1.86
CA GLN A 21 -19.26 4.53 2.23
C GLN A 21 -20.33 5.55 1.83
N ASP A 22 -20.49 6.56 2.67
CA ASP A 22 -21.30 7.74 2.34
C ASP A 22 -20.70 8.44 1.10
N GLY A 23 -21.56 8.88 0.19
CA GLY A 23 -21.14 9.51 -1.07
C GLY A 23 -21.00 8.57 -2.27
N TRP A 24 -21.05 7.24 -2.09
CA TRP A 24 -21.09 6.31 -3.23
C TRP A 24 -22.40 6.37 -4.02
N GLY A 25 -23.47 6.90 -3.39
CA GLY A 25 -24.79 7.04 -4.00
C GLY A 25 -25.48 5.69 -4.23
N VAL A 26 -25.19 4.70 -3.39
CA VAL A 26 -25.67 3.32 -3.54
C VAL A 26 -26.52 2.90 -2.33
N ASP A 27 -27.75 2.47 -2.59
CA ASP A 27 -28.70 2.04 -1.55
C ASP A 27 -28.85 0.52 -1.53
N ARG A 28 -28.26 -0.14 -0.52
CA ARG A 28 -28.33 -1.59 -0.34
C ARG A 28 -29.77 -2.10 -0.21
N TYR A 29 -30.68 -1.32 0.36
CA TYR A 29 -32.05 -1.75 0.59
C TYR A 29 -32.86 -1.82 -0.70
N LYS A 30 -32.48 -1.05 -1.73
CA LYS A 30 -33.14 -1.05 -3.04
C LYS A 30 -32.53 -2.04 -4.03
N THR A 31 -31.21 -2.23 -4.01
CA THR A 31 -30.49 -2.97 -5.07
C THR A 31 -29.83 -4.27 -4.59
N GLY A 32 -29.96 -4.59 -3.30
CA GLY A 32 -29.38 -5.78 -2.68
C GLY A 32 -27.90 -5.63 -2.34
N ASN A 33 -27.24 -6.76 -2.10
CA ASN A 33 -25.84 -6.80 -1.68
C ASN A 33 -24.88 -6.34 -2.79
N PHE A 34 -23.79 -5.70 -2.36
CA PHE A 34 -22.64 -5.32 -3.17
C PHE A 34 -21.40 -6.03 -2.67
N TYR A 35 -20.37 -6.10 -3.51
CA TYR A 35 -19.28 -7.04 -3.30
C TYR A 35 -17.91 -6.43 -3.49
N ARG A 36 -16.95 -7.05 -2.80
CA ARG A 36 -15.51 -6.90 -2.98
C ARG A 36 -14.99 -8.12 -3.72
N LEU A 37 -14.22 -7.90 -4.77
CA LEU A 37 -13.41 -8.91 -5.43
C LEU A 37 -11.95 -8.76 -4.98
N ASP A 38 -11.43 -9.78 -4.29
CA ASP A 38 -10.09 -9.78 -3.71
C ASP A 38 -9.11 -10.66 -4.51
N LEU A 39 -8.43 -10.05 -5.46
CA LEU A 39 -7.38 -10.64 -6.27
C LEU A 39 -5.98 -10.25 -5.77
N LYS A 40 -5.85 -9.88 -4.50
CA LYS A 40 -4.57 -9.56 -3.87
C LYS A 40 -3.64 -10.77 -3.88
N MET A 41 -2.36 -10.56 -4.21
CA MET A 41 -1.33 -11.61 -4.14
C MET A 41 -1.66 -12.88 -4.91
N CYS A 42 -2.20 -12.70 -6.12
CA CYS A 42 -2.61 -13.79 -6.98
C CYS A 42 -1.62 -14.04 -8.13
N GLN A 43 -0.47 -13.36 -8.14
CA GLN A 43 0.58 -13.45 -9.18
C GLN A 43 0.04 -13.12 -10.58
N ILE A 44 -0.90 -12.17 -10.64
CA ILE A 44 -1.56 -11.76 -11.88
C ILE A 44 -0.63 -10.86 -12.67
N LYS A 45 -0.35 -11.23 -13.92
CA LYS A 45 0.47 -10.43 -14.86
C LYS A 45 -0.37 -9.60 -15.81
N ASP A 46 -1.57 -10.08 -16.11
CA ASP A 46 -2.55 -9.42 -16.96
C ASP A 46 -3.96 -9.74 -16.48
N LEU A 47 -4.84 -8.75 -16.52
CA LEU A 47 -6.23 -8.89 -16.06
C LEU A 47 -7.12 -9.44 -17.19
N SER A 48 -6.85 -10.68 -17.58
CA SER A 48 -7.59 -11.41 -18.62
C SER A 48 -8.44 -12.54 -18.04
N TYR A 49 -9.68 -12.65 -18.52
CA TYR A 49 -10.66 -13.64 -18.04
C TYR A 49 -10.93 -14.71 -19.08
N SER A 50 -11.03 -15.98 -18.67
CA SER A 50 -11.41 -17.09 -19.58
C SER A 50 -12.92 -17.30 -19.67
N PHE A 51 -13.70 -16.41 -19.07
CA PHE A 51 -15.15 -16.47 -19.03
C PHE A 51 -15.72 -15.12 -19.43
N GLU A 52 -16.93 -15.15 -19.99
CA GLU A 52 -17.69 -13.94 -20.25
C GLU A 52 -18.32 -13.45 -18.94
N TRP A 53 -18.14 -12.16 -18.66
CA TRP A 53 -18.86 -11.48 -17.59
C TRP A 53 -20.33 -11.37 -18.00
N GLY A 54 -21.22 -11.98 -17.21
CA GLY A 54 -22.59 -12.37 -17.64
C GLY A 54 -23.28 -11.39 -18.59
N GLN A 55 -23.79 -11.93 -19.70
CA GLN A 55 -24.59 -11.17 -20.64
C GLN A 55 -25.96 -10.86 -20.00
N GLU A 56 -26.21 -9.60 -19.64
CA GLU A 56 -27.51 -9.18 -19.15
C GLU A 56 -28.59 -9.41 -20.22
N ARG A 57 -29.40 -10.47 -20.06
CA ARG A 57 -30.80 -10.57 -20.54
C ARG A 57 -31.52 -11.76 -19.89
N GLY A 58 -32.46 -11.46 -18.99
CA GLY A 58 -33.65 -12.30 -18.73
C GLY A 58 -33.44 -13.69 -18.10
N ILE A 59 -32.49 -13.86 -17.17
CA ILE A 59 -32.24 -15.17 -16.54
C ILE A 59 -33.26 -15.43 -15.39
N PRO A 60 -33.98 -16.58 -15.37
CA PRO A 60 -34.93 -16.96 -14.31
C PRO A 60 -34.25 -17.24 -12.94
N PRO A 61 -35.01 -17.53 -11.86
CA PRO A 61 -34.48 -17.60 -10.49
C PRO A 61 -33.71 -18.92 -10.26
N ARG A 62 -32.48 -19.01 -10.77
CA ARG A 62 -31.44 -19.81 -10.14
C ARG A 62 -30.54 -18.86 -9.34
N LEU A 63 -29.85 -19.38 -8.31
CA LEU A 63 -28.88 -18.60 -7.54
C LEU A 63 -27.87 -17.98 -8.51
N ALA A 64 -28.08 -16.72 -8.88
CA ALA A 64 -27.25 -16.02 -9.85
C ALA A 64 -25.80 -16.03 -9.37
N LYS A 65 -24.90 -16.50 -10.22
CA LYS A 65 -23.48 -16.48 -9.91
C LYS A 65 -23.00 -15.03 -9.99
N LEU A 66 -22.06 -14.66 -9.13
CA LEU A 66 -21.63 -13.26 -9.03
C LEU A 66 -20.85 -12.77 -10.27
N THR A 67 -20.23 -13.69 -11.01
CA THR A 67 -19.64 -13.41 -12.33
C THR A 67 -20.68 -13.08 -13.39
N GLU A 68 -21.97 -13.33 -13.12
CA GLU A 68 -23.08 -12.94 -13.99
C GLU A 68 -23.56 -11.50 -13.72
N THR A 69 -23.10 -10.85 -12.64
CA THR A 69 -23.47 -9.46 -12.28
C THR A 69 -22.25 -8.63 -11.81
N PRO A 70 -21.24 -8.42 -12.67
CA PRO A 70 -20.02 -7.66 -12.32
C PRO A 70 -20.31 -6.22 -11.88
N SER A 71 -21.44 -5.66 -12.31
CA SER A 71 -21.94 -4.35 -11.92
C SER A 71 -22.20 -4.19 -10.42
N LYS A 72 -22.28 -5.30 -9.66
CA LYS A 72 -22.40 -5.30 -8.20
C LYS A 72 -21.07 -5.29 -7.46
N ILE A 73 -19.94 -5.40 -8.17
CA ILE A 73 -18.61 -5.27 -7.59
C ILE A 73 -18.29 -3.77 -7.50
N LEU A 74 -18.17 -3.28 -6.26
CA LEU A 74 -17.84 -1.88 -5.99
C LEU A 74 -16.40 -1.70 -5.52
N TYR A 75 -15.78 -2.77 -5.02
CA TYR A 75 -14.39 -2.79 -4.58
C TYR A 75 -13.63 -3.87 -5.34
N LEU A 76 -12.53 -3.50 -5.99
CA LEU A 76 -11.60 -4.43 -6.62
C LEU A 76 -10.22 -4.24 -5.99
N ASP A 77 -9.71 -5.32 -5.40
CA ASP A 77 -8.34 -5.41 -4.91
C ASP A 77 -7.52 -6.24 -5.89
N ILE A 78 -6.60 -5.62 -6.61
CA ILE A 78 -5.61 -6.26 -7.48
C ILE A 78 -4.19 -5.92 -7.00
N SER A 79 -4.04 -5.57 -5.72
CA SER A 79 -2.74 -5.19 -5.14
C SER A 79 -1.77 -6.38 -5.01
N LEU A 80 -0.47 -6.08 -4.93
CA LEU A 80 0.60 -7.08 -4.79
C LEU A 80 0.55 -8.14 -5.90
N ASN A 81 0.53 -7.69 -7.15
CA ASN A 81 0.58 -8.55 -8.34
C ASN A 81 1.74 -8.07 -9.25
N GLU A 82 1.78 -8.56 -10.49
CA GLU A 82 2.83 -8.25 -11.47
C GLU A 82 2.25 -7.46 -12.67
N LEU A 83 1.19 -6.68 -12.45
CA LEU A 83 0.53 -5.93 -13.50
C LEU A 83 1.42 -4.79 -14.00
N ILE A 84 1.62 -4.71 -15.30
CA ILE A 84 2.38 -3.61 -15.95
C ILE A 84 1.43 -2.52 -16.46
N SER A 85 0.16 -2.86 -16.69
CA SER A 85 -0.87 -1.92 -17.12
C SER A 85 -2.24 -2.34 -16.61
N LEU A 86 -3.15 -1.39 -16.51
CA LEU A 86 -4.57 -1.65 -16.36
C LEU A 86 -5.17 -1.64 -17.77
N THR A 87 -5.68 -2.76 -18.25
CA THR A 87 -6.27 -2.81 -19.60
C THR A 87 -7.73 -2.39 -19.51
N SER A 88 -8.19 -1.60 -20.49
CA SER A 88 -9.59 -1.20 -20.58
C SER A 88 -10.50 -2.42 -20.69
N GLU A 89 -10.05 -3.48 -21.38
CA GLU A 89 -10.77 -4.76 -21.51
C GLU A 89 -10.94 -5.47 -20.15
N GLY A 90 -9.88 -5.53 -19.34
CA GLY A 90 -9.93 -6.16 -18.01
C GLY A 90 -10.82 -5.40 -17.02
N LEU A 91 -10.89 -4.06 -17.14
CA LEU A 91 -11.67 -3.22 -16.24
C LEU A 91 -13.10 -2.94 -16.72
N LEU A 92 -13.40 -3.11 -18.01
CA LEU A 92 -14.72 -2.87 -18.61
C LEU A 92 -15.91 -3.50 -17.86
N PRO A 93 -15.80 -4.72 -17.29
CA PRO A 93 -16.89 -5.33 -16.54
C PRO A 93 -17.29 -4.55 -15.28
N PHE A 94 -16.35 -3.81 -14.68
CA PHE A 94 -16.52 -3.15 -13.39
C PHE A 94 -16.91 -1.67 -13.54
N ARG A 95 -17.82 -1.31 -14.46
CA ARG A 95 -18.19 0.10 -14.70
C ARG A 95 -18.72 0.84 -13.47
N ASN A 96 -19.26 0.11 -12.49
CA ASN A 96 -19.77 0.63 -11.22
C ASN A 96 -18.72 0.64 -10.10
N LEU A 97 -17.46 0.38 -10.39
CA LEU A 97 -16.41 0.35 -9.39
C LEU A 97 -16.31 1.70 -8.67
N ARG A 98 -16.20 1.64 -7.34
CA ARG A 98 -15.98 2.81 -6.47
C ARG A 98 -14.56 2.83 -5.92
N VAL A 99 -13.99 1.67 -5.63
CA VAL A 99 -12.64 1.55 -5.08
C VAL A 99 -11.84 0.58 -5.92
N LEU A 100 -10.68 1.06 -6.39
CA LEU A 100 -9.67 0.24 -7.04
C LEU A 100 -8.37 0.32 -6.24
N ASP A 101 -7.96 -0.81 -5.67
CA ASP A 101 -6.62 -0.96 -5.12
C ASP A 101 -5.75 -1.75 -6.10
N ALA A 102 -4.82 -1.05 -6.75
CA ALA A 102 -3.83 -1.61 -7.66
C ALA A 102 -2.40 -1.31 -7.17
N SER A 103 -2.23 -1.12 -5.86
CA SER A 103 -0.93 -0.86 -5.26
C SER A 103 0.03 -2.05 -5.38
N LEU A 104 1.34 -1.80 -5.27
CA LEU A 104 2.38 -2.83 -5.28
C LEU A 104 2.33 -3.68 -6.57
N ASN A 105 2.36 -3.00 -7.71
CA ASN A 105 2.41 -3.57 -9.05
C ASN A 105 3.54 -2.87 -9.84
N GLN A 106 3.57 -3.03 -11.17
CA GLN A 106 4.53 -2.39 -12.07
C GLN A 106 3.83 -1.44 -13.05
N ILE A 107 2.69 -0.86 -12.66
CA ILE A 107 1.84 -0.03 -13.52
C ILE A 107 2.55 1.29 -13.83
N GLY A 108 2.71 1.59 -15.11
CA GLY A 108 3.44 2.78 -15.57
C GLY A 108 2.58 3.99 -15.93
N ASN A 109 1.28 3.81 -16.12
CA ASN A 109 0.36 4.85 -16.59
C ASN A 109 -1.10 4.57 -16.14
N PHE A 110 -2.01 5.50 -16.44
CA PHE A 110 -3.43 5.41 -16.10
C PHE A 110 -4.30 4.83 -17.22
N GLN A 111 -3.72 4.17 -18.22
CA GLN A 111 -4.50 3.50 -19.25
C GLN A 111 -5.50 2.51 -18.60
N GLY A 112 -6.68 2.35 -19.19
CA GLY A 112 -7.75 1.51 -18.65
C GLY A 112 -8.61 2.18 -17.59
N ILE A 113 -8.13 3.21 -16.89
CA ILE A 113 -8.94 3.92 -15.87
C ILE A 113 -10.10 4.68 -16.51
N GLU A 114 -10.00 5.04 -17.78
CA GLU A 114 -11.04 5.78 -18.51
C GLU A 114 -12.41 5.08 -18.56
N VAL A 115 -12.47 3.76 -18.35
CA VAL A 115 -13.72 2.98 -18.32
C VAL A 115 -14.41 2.96 -16.95
N LEU A 116 -13.84 3.62 -15.94
CA LEU A 116 -14.31 3.64 -14.56
C LEU A 116 -14.82 5.06 -14.14
N PRO A 117 -15.94 5.54 -14.69
CA PRO A 117 -16.40 6.93 -14.48
C PRO A 117 -16.88 7.23 -13.05
N LEU A 118 -17.22 6.19 -12.29
CA LEU A 118 -17.75 6.29 -10.93
C LEU A 118 -16.69 6.03 -9.85
N LEU A 119 -15.42 5.92 -10.24
CA LEU A 119 -14.34 5.63 -9.32
C LEU A 119 -14.20 6.75 -8.28
N TYR A 120 -14.27 6.38 -7.01
CA TYR A 120 -14.22 7.28 -5.86
C TYR A 120 -12.81 7.30 -5.24
N SER A 121 -12.19 6.12 -5.10
CA SER A 121 -10.85 5.97 -4.54
C SER A 121 -9.97 5.11 -5.45
N LEU A 122 -8.78 5.62 -5.76
CA LEU A 122 -7.77 4.94 -6.58
C LEU A 122 -6.45 4.87 -5.83
N ASN A 123 -6.01 3.65 -5.53
CA ASN A 123 -4.70 3.39 -4.95
C ASN A 123 -3.77 2.76 -6.00
N LEU A 124 -2.78 3.54 -6.42
CA LEU A 124 -1.68 3.13 -7.30
C LEU A 124 -0.33 3.30 -6.60
N SER A 125 -0.30 3.25 -5.26
CA SER A 125 0.97 3.35 -4.52
C SER A 125 1.92 2.19 -4.84
N HIS A 126 3.23 2.42 -4.74
CA HIS A 126 4.27 1.43 -5.07
C HIS A 126 4.11 0.87 -6.49
N ASN A 127 4.14 1.76 -7.47
CA ASN A 127 4.09 1.44 -8.90
C ASN A 127 5.18 2.23 -9.65
N MET A 128 5.07 2.29 -10.98
CA MET A 128 6.06 2.91 -11.87
C MET A 128 5.48 4.12 -12.61
N VAL A 129 4.41 4.72 -12.08
CA VAL A 129 3.72 5.86 -12.70
C VAL A 129 4.66 7.06 -12.78
N SER A 130 4.83 7.62 -13.98
CA SER A 130 5.78 8.71 -14.24
C SER A 130 5.12 10.07 -14.51
N ASN A 131 3.84 10.08 -14.85
CA ASN A 131 3.08 11.29 -15.13
C ASN A 131 1.60 11.07 -14.82
N VAL A 132 0.84 12.16 -14.67
CA VAL A 132 -0.57 12.16 -14.26
C VAL A 132 -1.58 12.20 -15.42
N GLN A 133 -1.15 11.93 -16.65
CA GLN A 133 -2.05 11.92 -17.81
C GLN A 133 -2.93 10.65 -17.80
N GLY A 134 -4.19 10.79 -18.21
CA GLY A 134 -5.14 9.67 -18.34
C GLY A 134 -6.28 9.68 -17.32
N LEU A 135 -6.26 10.58 -16.33
CA LEU A 135 -7.34 10.75 -15.36
C LEU A 135 -8.48 11.70 -15.82
N VAL A 136 -8.57 11.98 -17.13
CA VAL A 136 -9.50 13.00 -17.68
C VAL A 136 -10.97 12.69 -17.37
N ASN A 137 -11.33 11.40 -17.36
CA ASN A 137 -12.71 10.95 -17.09
C ASN A 137 -12.96 10.66 -15.61
N SER A 138 -11.99 10.88 -14.72
CA SER A 138 -12.07 10.54 -13.30
C SER A 138 -12.72 11.64 -12.45
N GLY A 139 -13.77 12.30 -12.95
CA GLY A 139 -14.43 13.43 -12.28
C GLY A 139 -15.10 13.08 -10.93
N SER A 140 -15.37 11.80 -10.68
CA SER A 140 -15.92 11.29 -9.42
C SER A 140 -14.86 11.01 -8.35
N LEU A 141 -13.57 11.09 -8.71
CA LEU A 141 -12.47 10.70 -7.83
C LEU A 141 -12.34 11.68 -6.66
N VAL A 142 -12.29 11.13 -5.45
CA VAL A 142 -12.16 11.88 -4.19
C VAL A 142 -10.81 11.61 -3.53
N GLU A 143 -10.30 10.39 -3.68
CA GLU A 143 -9.04 9.95 -3.08
C GLU A 143 -8.12 9.36 -4.15
N LEU A 144 -6.89 9.88 -4.22
CA LEU A 144 -5.86 9.40 -5.13
C LEU A 144 -4.56 9.17 -4.38
N ASN A 145 -4.10 7.92 -4.34
CA ASN A 145 -2.84 7.54 -3.74
C ASN A 145 -1.84 7.11 -4.81
N LEU A 146 -0.78 7.90 -4.95
CA LEU A 146 0.34 7.73 -5.86
C LEU A 146 1.69 7.71 -5.12
N ASN A 147 1.66 7.39 -3.82
CA ASN A 147 2.88 7.24 -3.01
C ASN A 147 3.86 6.23 -3.64
N MET A 148 5.17 6.47 -3.55
CA MET A 148 6.21 5.56 -4.06
C MET A 148 6.02 5.25 -5.55
N ASN A 149 6.10 6.31 -6.37
CA ASN A 149 6.06 6.24 -7.83
C ASN A 149 7.24 7.05 -8.42
N LYS A 150 7.21 7.33 -9.72
CA LYS A 150 8.27 8.04 -10.46
C LYS A 150 7.78 9.37 -11.03
N ILE A 151 6.80 10.00 -10.38
CA ILE A 151 6.18 11.22 -10.89
C ILE A 151 7.14 12.40 -10.72
N THR A 152 7.38 13.11 -11.81
CA THR A 152 8.26 14.30 -11.86
C THR A 152 7.50 15.58 -12.18
N ASP A 153 6.31 15.48 -12.78
CA ASP A 153 5.54 16.61 -13.29
C ASP A 153 4.03 16.43 -13.09
N LEU A 154 3.36 17.49 -12.62
CA LEU A 154 1.91 17.58 -12.42
C LEU A 154 1.24 18.57 -13.40
N SER A 155 1.99 19.23 -14.30
CA SER A 155 1.48 20.28 -15.20
C SER A 155 0.28 19.85 -16.06
N ARG A 156 0.17 18.55 -16.33
CA ARG A 156 -0.92 17.94 -17.10
C ARG A 156 -1.98 17.24 -16.23
N MET A 157 -2.07 17.61 -14.95
CA MET A 157 -3.12 17.13 -14.07
C MET A 157 -4.50 17.56 -14.62
N PRO A 158 -5.42 16.64 -14.89
CA PRO A 158 -6.77 16.99 -15.30
C PRO A 158 -7.52 17.68 -14.15
N SER A 159 -8.59 18.40 -14.48
CA SER A 159 -9.42 19.03 -13.45
C SER A 159 -10.23 17.97 -12.69
N LEU A 160 -9.74 17.58 -11.52
CA LEU A 160 -10.39 16.63 -10.62
C LEU A 160 -11.18 17.41 -9.56
N ILE A 161 -12.35 17.90 -9.96
CA ILE A 161 -13.18 18.85 -9.19
C ILE A 161 -13.69 18.32 -7.83
N ASN A 162 -13.61 17.01 -7.60
CA ASN A 162 -14.06 16.36 -6.36
C ASN A 162 -12.91 15.78 -5.54
N LEU A 163 -11.66 15.87 -6.01
CA LEU A 163 -10.51 15.31 -5.31
C LEU A 163 -10.28 16.07 -4.01
N LYS A 164 -10.26 15.34 -2.89
CA LYS A 164 -10.03 15.86 -1.54
C LYS A 164 -8.71 15.40 -0.97
N VAL A 165 -8.28 14.19 -1.28
CA VAL A 165 -7.06 13.60 -0.73
C VAL A 165 -6.14 13.20 -1.88
N LEU A 166 -4.94 13.77 -1.88
CA LEU A 166 -3.88 13.44 -2.84
C LEU A 166 -2.60 13.07 -2.09
N ASN A 167 -2.16 11.83 -2.27
CA ASN A 167 -0.89 11.36 -1.74
C ASN A 167 0.13 11.14 -2.88
N LEU A 168 1.19 11.93 -2.85
CA LEU A 168 2.32 11.96 -3.79
C LEU A 168 3.66 11.78 -3.05
N ASN A 169 3.64 11.21 -1.84
CA ASN A 169 4.86 10.95 -1.08
C ASN A 169 5.85 10.08 -1.89
N ASN A 170 7.14 10.21 -1.63
CA ASN A 170 8.20 9.42 -2.26
C ASN A 170 8.09 9.42 -3.79
N ASN A 171 8.07 10.61 -4.38
CA ASN A 171 8.14 10.83 -5.82
C ASN A 171 9.34 11.76 -6.12
N HIS A 172 9.42 12.28 -7.34
CA HIS A 172 10.54 13.09 -7.81
C HIS A 172 10.12 14.51 -8.19
N LEU A 173 9.03 15.03 -7.60
CA LEU A 173 8.47 16.33 -7.93
C LEU A 173 9.42 17.46 -7.51
N ALA A 174 9.73 18.35 -8.45
CA ALA A 174 10.49 19.58 -8.17
C ALA A 174 9.56 20.79 -7.93
N THR A 175 8.34 20.74 -8.46
CA THR A 175 7.32 21.77 -8.33
C THR A 175 5.95 21.12 -8.08
N LEU A 176 4.99 21.93 -7.63
CA LEU A 176 3.57 21.56 -7.51
C LEU A 176 2.72 22.27 -8.57
N ASP A 177 3.32 22.67 -9.68
CA ASP A 177 2.59 23.27 -10.80
C ASP A 177 1.59 22.27 -11.38
N GLY A 178 0.33 22.66 -11.51
CA GLY A 178 -0.80 21.79 -11.85
C GLY A 178 -1.71 21.41 -10.68
N VAL A 179 -1.28 21.62 -9.42
CA VAL A 179 -2.15 21.36 -8.23
C VAL A 179 -3.35 22.32 -8.17
N SER A 180 -3.28 23.47 -8.86
CA SER A 180 -4.40 24.40 -9.06
C SER A 180 -5.60 23.79 -9.78
N ALA A 181 -5.42 22.66 -10.48
CA ALA A 181 -6.50 21.91 -11.12
C ALA A 181 -7.41 21.16 -10.11
N LEU A 182 -7.08 21.21 -8.81
CA LEU A 182 -7.72 20.45 -7.72
C LEU A 182 -8.44 21.40 -6.73
N PRO A 183 -9.55 22.04 -7.12
CA PRO A 183 -10.13 23.16 -6.37
C PRO A 183 -10.73 22.78 -5.00
N LYS A 184 -10.97 21.49 -4.74
CA LYS A 184 -11.54 20.98 -3.47
C LYS A 184 -10.53 20.20 -2.63
N LEU A 185 -9.24 20.29 -2.94
CA LEU A 185 -8.20 19.55 -2.23
C LEU A 185 -8.15 19.96 -0.76
N GLN A 186 -8.22 18.97 0.14
CA GLN A 186 -8.22 19.12 1.60
C GLN A 186 -6.95 18.57 2.24
N GLU A 187 -6.41 17.50 1.68
CA GLU A 187 -5.19 16.85 2.18
C GLU A 187 -4.21 16.61 1.04
N LEU A 188 -3.00 17.14 1.21
CA LEU A 188 -1.90 16.98 0.27
C LEU A 188 -0.67 16.43 0.99
N TYR A 189 -0.23 15.26 0.56
CA TYR A 189 0.98 14.61 1.05
C TYR A 189 2.03 14.58 -0.06
N VAL A 190 3.15 15.27 0.14
CA VAL A 190 4.26 15.41 -0.81
C VAL A 190 5.61 15.22 -0.12
N GLN A 191 5.64 14.45 0.98
CA GLN A 191 6.85 14.11 1.72
C GLN A 191 7.85 13.37 0.83
N ARG A 192 9.16 13.57 1.03
CA ARG A 192 10.23 12.91 0.24
C ARG A 192 10.07 13.15 -1.26
N ASN A 193 10.05 14.42 -1.65
CA ASN A 193 10.15 14.87 -3.03
C ASN A 193 11.35 15.85 -3.16
N ASN A 194 11.46 16.56 -4.28
CA ASN A 194 12.51 17.54 -4.55
C ASN A 194 11.98 18.98 -4.53
N LEU A 195 10.90 19.26 -3.80
CA LEU A 195 10.24 20.57 -3.81
C LEU A 195 11.13 21.65 -3.20
N VAL A 196 11.17 22.81 -3.85
CA VAL A 196 11.97 23.96 -3.41
C VAL A 196 11.09 25.09 -2.86
N SER A 197 9.81 25.12 -3.25
CA SER A 197 8.85 26.16 -2.88
C SER A 197 7.42 25.60 -2.83
N LEU A 198 6.58 26.28 -2.05
CA LEU A 198 5.16 25.98 -1.88
C LEU A 198 4.23 26.96 -2.63
N VAL A 199 4.77 27.84 -3.48
CA VAL A 199 3.98 28.90 -4.14
C VAL A 199 2.74 28.39 -4.88
N HIS A 200 2.79 27.20 -5.48
CA HIS A 200 1.67 26.66 -6.26
C HIS A 200 0.48 26.18 -5.41
N VAL A 201 0.67 25.91 -4.10
CA VAL A 201 -0.45 25.50 -3.22
C VAL A 201 -1.33 26.69 -2.81
N THR A 202 -0.95 27.93 -3.12
CA THR A 202 -1.73 29.15 -2.81
C THR A 202 -3.15 29.16 -3.38
N SER A 203 -3.41 28.34 -4.40
CA SER A 203 -4.74 28.16 -5.01
C SER A 203 -5.62 27.14 -4.28
N CYS A 204 -5.08 26.37 -3.34
CA CYS A 204 -5.78 25.31 -2.60
C CYS A 204 -6.43 25.87 -1.32
N PHE A 205 -7.48 26.67 -1.48
CA PHE A 205 -8.13 27.37 -0.36
C PHE A 205 -8.75 26.45 0.70
N TYR A 206 -9.09 25.21 0.35
CA TYR A 206 -9.70 24.22 1.25
C TYR A 206 -8.68 23.30 1.92
N LEU A 207 -7.38 23.52 1.71
CA LEU A 207 -6.34 22.67 2.25
C LEU A 207 -6.31 22.76 3.77
N THR A 208 -6.43 21.61 4.42
CA THR A 208 -6.42 21.43 5.89
C THR A 208 -5.15 20.73 6.37
N VAL A 209 -4.61 19.83 5.54
CA VAL A 209 -3.39 19.06 5.82
C VAL A 209 -2.41 19.25 4.66
N LEU A 210 -1.20 19.72 4.97
CA LEU A 210 -0.08 19.78 4.05
C LEU A 210 1.14 19.11 4.70
N ASN A 211 1.53 17.95 4.17
CA ASN A 211 2.79 17.32 4.54
C ASN A 211 3.79 17.48 3.40
N ALA A 212 4.75 18.40 3.56
CA ALA A 212 5.86 18.62 2.65
C ALA A 212 7.23 18.37 3.32
N ALA A 213 7.26 17.48 4.31
CA ALA A 213 8.49 17.07 4.99
C ALA A 213 9.51 16.43 4.05
N GLU A 214 10.79 16.44 4.43
CA GLU A 214 11.88 15.80 3.67
C GLU A 214 11.93 16.25 2.19
N ASN A 215 11.89 17.57 1.96
CA ASN A 215 12.04 18.19 0.64
C ASN A 215 13.27 19.11 0.61
N LYS A 216 13.36 20.04 -0.35
CA LYS A 216 14.45 21.00 -0.54
C LYS A 216 14.00 22.46 -0.31
N ILE A 217 12.97 22.66 0.51
CA ILE A 217 12.43 23.98 0.83
C ILE A 217 13.41 24.70 1.75
N HIS A 218 13.87 25.88 1.34
CA HIS A 218 14.93 26.61 2.04
C HIS A 218 14.63 28.09 2.23
N ASN A 219 13.51 28.59 1.70
CA ASN A 219 13.16 30.00 1.78
C ASN A 219 11.98 30.19 2.72
N LEU A 220 12.25 30.65 3.95
CA LEU A 220 11.23 30.93 4.96
C LEU A 220 10.23 32.00 4.53
N ASP A 221 10.71 33.11 3.96
CA ASP A 221 9.85 34.20 3.48
C ASP A 221 8.82 33.70 2.46
N GLY A 222 9.27 32.83 1.55
CA GLY A 222 8.40 32.22 0.55
C GLY A 222 7.32 31.31 1.13
N VAL A 223 7.55 30.69 2.30
CA VAL A 223 6.52 29.92 3.01
C VAL A 223 5.59 30.85 3.77
N THR A 224 6.12 31.86 4.48
CA THR A 224 5.32 32.83 5.23
C THR A 224 4.41 33.68 4.34
N ASP A 225 4.76 33.90 3.07
CA ASP A 225 3.89 34.56 2.09
C ASP A 225 2.72 33.68 1.61
N VAL A 226 2.89 32.35 1.67
CA VAL A 226 1.90 31.36 1.22
C VAL A 226 0.88 31.06 2.31
N LEU A 227 1.33 30.91 3.57
CA LEU A 227 0.49 30.49 4.68
C LEU A 227 -0.77 31.36 4.92
N PRO A 228 -0.73 32.70 4.83
CA PRO A 228 -1.92 33.55 5.00
C PRO A 228 -3.01 33.27 3.96
N ARG A 229 -2.66 32.72 2.80
CA ARG A 229 -3.62 32.37 1.74
C ARG A 229 -4.32 31.04 2.01
N LEU A 230 -3.73 30.18 2.85
CA LEU A 230 -4.24 28.87 3.23
C LEU A 230 -5.07 28.98 4.51
N GLY A 231 -6.19 29.69 4.43
CA GLY A 231 -7.02 30.03 5.60
C GLY A 231 -7.61 28.83 6.36
N ASN A 232 -7.63 27.63 5.79
CA ASN A 232 -8.14 26.42 6.45
C ASN A 232 -7.04 25.46 6.91
N LEU A 233 -5.76 25.80 6.75
CA LEU A 233 -4.65 24.91 7.04
C LEU A 233 -4.49 24.70 8.55
N GLN A 234 -4.61 23.45 8.98
CA GLN A 234 -4.53 23.04 10.38
C GLN A 234 -3.27 22.24 10.68
N VAL A 235 -2.83 21.40 9.74
CA VAL A 235 -1.67 20.53 9.90
C VAL A 235 -0.64 20.88 8.82
N LEU A 236 0.54 21.27 9.28
CA LEU A 236 1.69 21.58 8.42
C LEU A 236 2.90 20.77 8.87
N CYS A 237 3.50 20.00 7.96
CA CYS A 237 4.77 19.32 8.20
C CYS A 237 5.80 19.77 7.16
N LEU A 238 6.90 20.37 7.61
CA LEU A 238 8.04 20.78 6.81
C LEU A 238 9.39 20.27 7.38
N HIS A 239 9.38 19.48 8.46
CA HIS A 239 10.59 18.90 9.03
C HIS A 239 11.46 18.19 7.99
N GLY A 240 12.78 18.20 8.19
CA GLY A 240 13.72 17.59 7.24
C GLY A 240 13.89 18.37 5.93
N ASN A 241 13.39 19.61 5.86
CA ASN A 241 13.77 20.58 4.84
C ASN A 241 14.91 21.48 5.35
N PRO A 242 15.72 22.11 4.46
CA PRO A 242 16.73 23.09 4.88
C PRO A 242 16.22 24.22 5.79
N ILE A 243 14.96 24.66 5.59
CA ILE A 243 14.27 25.69 6.40
C ILE A 243 14.18 25.35 7.90
N ASP A 244 14.17 24.06 8.27
CA ASP A 244 14.08 23.57 9.66
C ASP A 244 15.29 24.00 10.51
N ARG A 245 16.38 24.43 9.87
CA ARG A 245 17.60 24.90 10.55
C ARG A 245 17.58 26.39 10.89
N GLU A 246 16.59 27.14 10.41
CA GLU A 246 16.50 28.56 10.68
C GLU A 246 16.05 28.83 12.13
N ASN A 247 16.69 29.78 12.81
CA ASN A 247 16.44 30.06 14.22
C ASN A 247 14.99 30.48 14.50
N ASP A 248 14.40 31.25 13.57
CA ASP A 248 13.05 31.78 13.70
C ASP A 248 11.99 30.90 13.02
N TYR A 249 12.36 29.70 12.53
CA TYR A 249 11.50 28.82 11.74
C TYR A 249 10.09 28.66 12.35
N GLN A 250 10.00 28.14 13.58
CA GLN A 250 8.70 27.90 14.22
C GLN A 250 7.94 29.20 14.50
N HIS A 251 8.65 30.23 14.98
CA HIS A 251 8.03 31.51 15.33
C HIS A 251 7.47 32.22 14.09
N SER A 252 8.21 32.26 12.99
CA SER A 252 7.80 32.89 11.72
C SER A 252 6.62 32.14 11.09
N LEU A 253 6.62 30.81 11.09
CA LEU A 253 5.49 30.03 10.56
C LEU A 253 4.21 30.22 11.39
N LEU A 254 4.32 30.09 12.72
CA LEU A 254 3.17 30.26 13.62
C LEU A 254 2.69 31.71 13.69
N SER A 255 3.57 32.67 13.42
CA SER A 255 3.17 34.07 13.40
C SER A 255 2.44 34.48 12.13
N SER A 256 2.68 33.76 11.03
CA SER A 256 2.09 33.98 9.71
C SER A 256 0.75 33.28 9.51
N SER A 257 0.38 32.32 10.36
CA SER A 257 -0.93 31.64 10.31
C SER A 257 -1.48 31.36 11.70
N ASP A 258 -2.69 31.83 11.96
CA ASP A 258 -3.38 31.64 13.23
C ASP A 258 -4.15 30.30 13.31
N ASN A 259 -4.28 29.57 12.20
CA ASN A 259 -5.12 28.36 12.11
C ASN A 259 -4.34 27.05 12.27
N ILE A 260 -3.00 27.09 12.26
CA ILE A 260 -2.16 25.91 12.42
C ILE A 260 -2.34 25.37 13.84
N MET A 261 -2.81 24.12 13.93
CA MET A 261 -3.01 23.36 15.17
C MET A 261 -1.89 22.34 15.40
N MET A 262 -1.19 21.95 14.32
CA MET A 262 -0.09 21.01 14.35
C MET A 262 1.00 21.44 13.37
N LEU A 263 2.21 21.64 13.90
CA LEU A 263 3.42 21.91 13.13
C LEU A 263 4.42 20.78 13.37
N ASP A 264 4.88 20.10 12.32
CA ASP A 264 5.90 19.04 12.41
C ASP A 264 5.58 17.93 13.42
N ASN A 265 4.31 17.49 13.42
CA ASN A 265 3.75 16.51 14.36
C ASN A 265 3.72 16.97 15.83
N ILE A 266 3.98 18.26 16.09
CA ILE A 266 3.86 18.89 17.40
C ILE A 266 2.54 19.64 17.43
N SER A 267 1.68 19.33 18.41
CA SER A 267 0.45 20.09 18.61
C SER A 267 0.78 21.47 19.15
N VAL A 268 0.52 22.48 18.33
CA VAL A 268 0.64 23.89 18.66
C VAL A 268 -0.79 24.37 18.89
N ARG A 269 -1.22 24.41 20.16
CA ARG A 269 -2.49 25.07 20.45
C ARG A 269 -2.35 26.51 19.99
N PRO A 270 -3.32 27.08 19.25
CA PRO A 270 -3.33 28.51 18.97
C PRO A 270 -3.33 29.19 20.33
N LEU A 271 -2.15 29.67 20.75
CA LEU A 271 -2.06 30.53 21.92
C LEU A 271 -2.92 31.71 21.53
N ALA A 272 -4.10 31.82 22.16
CA ALA A 272 -4.86 33.05 22.09
C ALA A 272 -3.86 34.15 22.45
N ARG A 273 -3.43 34.93 21.46
CA ARG A 273 -2.46 36.02 21.56
C ARG A 273 -3.09 37.13 22.40
N LYS A 274 -3.41 36.86 23.66
CA LYS A 274 -3.48 37.89 24.68
C LYS A 274 -2.04 38.34 24.84
N GLN A 275 -1.78 39.59 24.48
CA GLN A 275 -0.54 40.30 24.76
C GLN A 275 -0.08 39.92 26.16
N VAL A 276 0.88 38.99 26.26
CA VAL A 276 1.55 38.72 27.52
C VAL A 276 2.56 39.86 27.64
N PRO A 277 2.41 40.76 28.62
CA PRO A 277 3.32 41.87 28.76
C PRO A 277 4.72 41.31 29.00
N MET A 278 5.69 41.82 28.23
CA MET A 278 7.12 41.63 28.43
C MET A 278 7.46 41.78 29.92
N ARG A 279 7.85 40.69 30.58
CA ARG A 279 8.52 40.70 31.90
C ARG A 279 9.28 39.39 32.17
N ASP A 280 10.58 39.44 31.92
CA ASP A 280 11.73 39.01 32.75
C ASP A 280 11.86 37.56 33.30
N PRO A 281 13.09 37.14 33.69
CA PRO A 281 13.75 35.95 33.19
C PRO A 281 13.44 34.70 34.01
N HIS A 282 12.96 33.64 33.37
CA HIS A 282 12.95 32.29 33.94
C HIS A 282 13.59 31.32 32.93
N SER A 283 14.89 31.48 32.69
CA SER A 283 15.69 30.51 31.93
C SER A 283 15.66 29.13 32.60
N GLU A 284 15.64 29.06 33.93
CA GLU A 284 15.61 27.79 34.68
C GLU A 284 14.35 26.97 34.42
N ASN A 285 13.15 27.57 34.39
CA ASN A 285 11.92 26.82 34.13
C ASN A 285 11.82 26.33 32.69
N ILE A 286 12.30 27.12 31.72
CA ILE A 286 12.34 26.70 30.31
C ILE A 286 13.40 25.60 30.13
N SER A 287 14.58 25.74 30.72
CA SER A 287 15.63 24.71 30.68
C SER A 287 15.19 23.41 31.34
N ASN A 288 14.53 23.46 32.50
CA ASN A 288 13.99 22.27 33.17
C ASN A 288 12.88 21.59 32.34
N LEU A 289 12.02 22.38 31.68
CA LEU A 289 10.98 21.83 30.80
C LEU A 289 11.59 21.23 29.51
N GLN A 290 12.62 21.87 28.97
CA GLN A 290 13.39 21.38 27.83
C GLN A 290 14.12 20.08 28.16
N GLU A 291 14.76 19.99 29.33
CA GLU A 291 15.41 18.76 29.80
C GLU A 291 14.39 17.63 30.04
N ALA A 292 13.27 17.92 30.69
CA ALA A 292 12.20 16.94 30.88
C ALA A 292 11.62 16.44 29.55
N ALA A 293 11.42 17.35 28.57
CA ALA A 293 10.98 16.98 27.23
C ALA A 293 12.02 16.12 26.50
N ARG A 294 13.32 16.49 26.57
CA ARG A 294 14.43 15.71 25.99
C ARG A 294 14.47 14.30 26.58
N GLN A 295 14.40 14.17 27.91
CA GLN A 295 14.40 12.87 28.59
C GLN A 295 13.21 11.99 28.17
N ALA A 296 12.00 12.55 28.14
CA ALA A 296 10.80 11.83 27.71
C ALA A 296 10.88 11.37 26.24
N PHE A 297 11.45 12.20 25.37
CA PHE A 297 11.71 11.82 23.97
C PHE A 297 12.75 10.70 23.86
N ASP A 298 13.87 10.80 24.57
CA ASP A 298 14.93 9.79 24.56
C ASP A 298 14.47 8.44 25.09
N GLU A 299 13.60 8.43 26.10
CA GLU A 299 12.96 7.22 26.60
C GLU A 299 12.05 6.59 25.55
N ARG A 300 11.25 7.39 24.84
CA ARG A 300 10.35 6.90 23.80
C ARG A 300 11.11 6.33 22.59
N ILE A 301 12.21 6.96 22.19
CA ILE A 301 13.11 6.45 21.15
C ILE A 301 13.72 5.11 21.59
N ARG A 302 14.22 5.01 22.83
CA ARG A 302 14.78 3.76 23.38
C ARG A 302 13.75 2.63 23.41
N ALA A 303 12.53 2.91 23.88
CA ALA A 303 11.45 1.92 23.92
C ALA A 303 11.09 1.40 22.51
N THR A 304 11.02 2.30 21.53
CA THR A 304 10.70 1.93 20.15
C THR A 304 11.81 1.09 19.52
N ARG A 305 13.09 1.46 19.72
CA ARG A 305 14.24 0.65 19.26
C ARG A 305 14.25 -0.75 19.87
N SER A 306 14.04 -0.86 21.19
CA SER A 306 13.96 -2.16 21.87
C SER A 306 12.90 -3.07 21.25
N LYS A 307 11.71 -2.52 20.95
CA LYS A 307 10.63 -3.29 20.32
C LYS A 307 10.97 -3.76 18.91
N VAL A 308 11.66 -2.94 18.13
CA VAL A 308 12.15 -3.33 16.79
C VAL A 308 13.21 -4.42 16.92
N ASP A 309 14.16 -4.28 17.82
CA ASP A 309 15.23 -5.26 18.05
C ASP A 309 14.66 -6.62 18.51
N GLU A 310 13.63 -6.61 19.37
CA GLU A 310 12.89 -7.80 19.77
C GLU A 310 12.21 -8.48 18.57
N ASN A 311 11.55 -7.68 17.71
CA ASN A 311 10.91 -8.19 16.49
C ASN A 311 11.96 -8.78 15.54
N VAL A 312 13.08 -8.11 15.30
CA VAL A 312 14.16 -8.59 14.43
C VAL A 312 14.75 -9.89 14.98
N SER A 313 15.01 -9.98 16.29
CA SER A 313 15.51 -11.20 16.93
C SER A 313 14.53 -12.37 16.78
N PHE A 314 13.23 -12.10 16.92
CA PHE A 314 12.19 -13.10 16.72
C PHE A 314 12.15 -13.62 15.28
N LEU A 315 12.19 -12.71 14.30
CA LEU A 315 12.20 -13.07 12.87
C LEU A 315 13.44 -13.89 12.50
N GLN A 316 14.62 -13.51 13.00
CA GLN A 316 15.86 -14.27 12.79
C GLN A 316 15.75 -15.71 13.33
N LYS A 317 15.20 -15.89 14.54
CA LYS A 317 14.98 -17.23 15.11
C LYS A 317 14.02 -18.06 14.25
N ARG A 318 12.98 -17.44 13.68
CA ARG A 318 12.01 -18.11 12.80
C ARG A 318 12.63 -18.54 11.47
N ILE A 319 13.47 -17.70 10.88
CA ILE A 319 14.21 -18.02 9.64
C ILE A 319 15.12 -19.22 9.86
N ILE A 320 15.88 -19.24 10.97
CA ILE A 320 16.75 -20.38 11.31
C ILE A 320 15.93 -21.67 11.46
N ALA A 321 14.80 -21.61 12.19
CA ALA A 321 13.93 -22.76 12.36
C ALA A 321 13.39 -23.31 11.02
N LEU A 322 12.98 -22.43 10.10
CA LEU A 322 12.51 -22.85 8.77
C LEU A 322 13.64 -23.45 7.92
N GLN A 323 14.88 -22.93 8.03
CA GLN A 323 16.03 -23.48 7.34
C GLN A 323 16.41 -24.87 7.86
N ASP A 324 16.30 -25.11 9.17
CA ASP A 324 16.55 -26.42 9.76
C ASP A 324 15.45 -27.43 9.39
N GLU A 325 14.18 -27.02 9.42
CA GLU A 325 13.05 -27.85 8.93
C GLU A 325 13.24 -28.25 7.44
N GLN A 326 13.73 -27.32 6.60
CA GLN A 326 14.04 -27.63 5.20
C GLN A 326 15.18 -28.64 5.08
N LYS A 327 16.27 -28.49 5.85
CA LYS A 327 17.40 -29.44 5.83
C LYS A 327 16.98 -30.84 6.27
N ASP A 328 16.14 -30.94 7.29
CA ASP A 328 15.62 -32.21 7.78
C ASP A 328 14.75 -32.89 6.71
N PHE A 329 13.91 -32.10 6.02
CA PHE A 329 13.11 -32.60 4.90
C PHE A 329 13.97 -33.10 3.74
N GLU A 330 15.00 -32.35 3.34
CA GLU A 330 15.95 -32.76 2.30
C GLU A 330 16.73 -34.02 2.69
N HIS A 331 17.15 -34.13 3.95
CA HIS A 331 17.85 -35.31 4.45
C HIS A 331 16.95 -36.55 4.43
N LYS A 332 15.69 -36.41 4.84
CA LYS A 332 14.70 -37.49 4.78
C LYS A 332 14.47 -37.94 3.33
N MET A 333 14.28 -36.99 2.41
CA MET A 333 14.11 -37.30 0.98
C MET A 333 15.31 -38.02 0.37
N LYS A 334 16.55 -37.63 0.73
CA LYS A 334 17.76 -38.34 0.31
C LYS A 334 17.82 -39.76 0.85
N ASN A 335 17.48 -39.96 2.12
CA ASN A 335 17.47 -41.29 2.73
C ASN A 335 16.42 -42.20 2.07
N ASP A 336 15.23 -41.67 1.76
CA ASP A 336 14.16 -42.39 1.06
C ASP A 336 14.60 -42.76 -0.37
N LEU A 337 15.26 -41.82 -1.09
CA LEU A 337 15.83 -42.08 -2.42
C LEU A 337 16.90 -43.19 -2.37
N ASP A 338 17.83 -43.13 -1.42
CA ASP A 338 18.86 -44.15 -1.23
C ASP A 338 18.26 -45.53 -0.89
N ALA A 339 17.17 -45.56 -0.12
CA ALA A 339 16.44 -46.79 0.16
C ALA A 339 15.80 -47.36 -1.12
N CYS A 340 15.19 -46.52 -1.95
CA CYS A 340 14.66 -46.93 -3.25
C CYS A 340 15.75 -47.46 -4.18
N LEU A 341 16.90 -46.79 -4.26
CA LEU A 341 18.04 -47.21 -5.09
C LEU A 341 18.62 -48.55 -4.61
N ARG A 342 18.75 -48.75 -3.29
CA ARG A 342 19.16 -50.05 -2.72
C ARG A 342 18.20 -51.17 -3.10
N TYR A 343 16.89 -50.93 -3.00
CA TYR A 343 15.88 -51.91 -3.41
C TYR A 343 15.99 -52.25 -4.90
N LEU A 344 16.11 -51.24 -5.77
CA LEU A 344 16.30 -51.45 -7.21
C LEU A 344 17.58 -52.25 -7.53
N GLY A 345 18.65 -52.02 -6.77
CA GLY A 345 19.91 -52.77 -6.91
C GLY A 345 19.84 -54.24 -6.50
N THR A 346 18.78 -54.66 -5.80
CA THR A 346 18.56 -56.07 -5.42
C THR A 346 17.73 -56.88 -6.42
N LEU A 347 17.17 -56.23 -7.45
CA LEU A 347 16.34 -56.88 -8.47
C LEU A 347 17.21 -57.51 -9.58
N SER A 348 16.81 -58.67 -10.09
CA SER A 348 17.47 -59.29 -11.24
C SER A 348 17.00 -58.67 -12.57
N ASN A 349 17.80 -58.79 -13.65
CA ASN A 349 17.51 -58.18 -14.95
C ASN A 349 16.15 -58.60 -15.57
N GLY A 350 15.56 -59.71 -15.14
CA GLY A 350 14.22 -60.16 -15.59
C GLY A 350 13.05 -59.49 -14.85
N GLU A 351 13.26 -59.05 -13.60
CA GLU A 351 12.22 -58.44 -12.75
C GLU A 351 12.12 -56.92 -12.96
N ALA A 352 13.22 -56.28 -13.35
CA ALA A 352 13.26 -54.86 -13.67
C ALA A 352 12.42 -54.47 -14.91
N ALA A 353 12.13 -55.42 -15.80
CA ALA A 353 11.33 -55.19 -17.01
C ALA A 353 9.82 -55.02 -16.73
N GLY A 354 9.33 -55.45 -15.56
CA GLY A 354 7.92 -55.35 -15.17
C GLY A 354 7.59 -54.14 -14.28
N VAL A 355 8.57 -53.30 -13.94
CA VAL A 355 8.36 -52.16 -13.02
C VAL A 355 7.78 -50.97 -13.79
N ASP A 356 6.53 -50.61 -13.47
CA ASP A 356 5.86 -49.44 -14.04
C ASP A 356 6.53 -48.15 -13.57
N ARG A 357 7.17 -47.43 -14.50
CA ARG A 357 7.89 -46.17 -14.25
C ARG A 357 6.99 -45.06 -13.70
N THR A 358 5.68 -45.15 -13.89
CA THR A 358 4.71 -44.14 -13.40
C THR A 358 4.28 -44.35 -11.95
N SER A 359 4.64 -45.48 -11.33
CA SER A 359 4.32 -45.78 -9.93
C SER A 359 5.19 -45.00 -8.92
N PHE A 360 6.42 -44.65 -9.29
CA PHE A 360 7.35 -43.91 -8.44
C PHE A 360 6.97 -42.44 -8.22
N SER A 361 6.20 -41.82 -9.12
CA SER A 361 5.76 -40.43 -9.00
C SER A 361 4.47 -40.26 -8.17
N ARG A 362 3.73 -41.34 -7.91
CA ARG A 362 2.46 -41.30 -7.14
C ARG A 362 2.64 -41.28 -5.62
N GLY A 363 3.84 -41.53 -5.11
CA GLY A 363 4.12 -41.63 -3.67
C GLY A 363 4.86 -40.44 -3.06
N PHE A 364 5.32 -39.47 -3.84
CA PHE A 364 5.93 -38.26 -3.30
C PHE A 364 4.83 -37.29 -2.86
N PRO A 365 4.87 -36.76 -1.62
CA PRO A 365 3.94 -35.72 -1.20
C PRO A 365 4.06 -34.54 -2.16
N SER A 366 2.93 -34.12 -2.74
CA SER A 366 2.87 -32.81 -3.38
C SER A 366 3.13 -31.76 -2.30
N ALA A 367 3.83 -30.67 -2.62
CA ALA A 367 4.16 -29.57 -1.69
C ALA A 367 2.93 -28.93 -0.99
N ARG A 368 1.70 -29.37 -1.32
CA ARG A 368 0.46 -28.95 -0.68
C ARG A 368 -0.04 -29.84 0.47
N ASP A 369 0.41 -31.09 0.59
CA ASP A 369 -0.30 -32.06 1.46
C ASP A 369 0.16 -32.05 2.92
N ASP A 370 1.37 -31.59 3.24
CA ASP A 370 1.90 -31.62 4.62
C ASP A 370 1.65 -30.36 5.47
N LEU A 371 0.95 -29.35 4.95
CA LEU A 371 0.54 -28.18 5.74
C LEU A 371 -0.64 -28.46 6.70
N GLN A 372 -1.24 -29.65 6.67
CA GLN A 372 -2.44 -29.97 7.48
C GLN A 372 -2.31 -31.08 8.52
N THR A 373 -1.20 -31.82 8.61
CA THR A 373 -1.10 -32.92 9.60
C THR A 373 0.20 -32.91 10.39
N GLY A 374 0.31 -31.94 11.30
CA GLY A 374 1.33 -31.93 12.34
C GLY A 374 0.74 -31.54 13.69
N LYS A 375 0.01 -32.47 14.35
CA LYS A 375 -0.24 -32.38 15.80
C LYS A 375 1.10 -32.60 16.51
N SER A 376 1.92 -31.56 16.61
CA SER A 376 3.03 -31.50 17.56
C SER A 376 2.46 -31.26 18.95
N THR A 377 2.75 -32.16 19.88
CA THR A 377 2.35 -32.17 21.29
C THR A 377 3.15 -31.19 22.16
N ALA A 378 3.65 -30.08 21.60
CA ALA A 378 4.15 -28.97 22.40
C ALA A 378 2.96 -28.10 22.83
N ARG A 379 2.73 -27.98 24.15
CA ARG A 379 1.75 -27.04 24.73
C ARG A 379 2.01 -25.63 24.18
N ARG A 380 1.23 -25.22 23.18
CA ARG A 380 1.23 -23.84 22.66
C ARG A 380 0.64 -22.93 23.73
N ASN A 381 1.47 -22.06 24.30
CA ASN A 381 1.00 -21.06 25.24
C ASN A 381 0.23 -19.99 24.46
N LYS A 382 -1.08 -19.90 24.69
CA LYS A 382 -2.00 -19.01 23.95
C LYS A 382 -1.77 -17.52 24.24
N ASN A 383 -0.83 -17.17 25.11
CA ASN A 383 -0.58 -15.82 25.59
C ASN A 383 0.60 -15.11 24.90
N ASP A 384 1.42 -15.80 24.09
CA ASP A 384 2.60 -15.19 23.45
C ASP A 384 2.28 -14.38 22.17
N TYR A 385 1.01 -14.35 21.75
CA TYR A 385 0.58 -13.77 20.45
C TYR A 385 -0.31 -12.53 20.58
N GLN A 386 -0.48 -11.96 21.77
CA GLN A 386 -1.35 -10.78 21.94
C GLN A 386 -0.76 -9.48 21.37
N GLY A 387 0.55 -9.43 21.13
CA GLY A 387 1.24 -8.24 20.59
C GLY A 387 1.61 -8.32 19.10
N VAL A 388 1.30 -9.43 18.42
CA VAL A 388 1.85 -9.77 17.11
C VAL A 388 0.73 -9.80 16.06
N LYS A 389 0.34 -8.62 15.57
CA LYS A 389 -0.45 -8.48 14.35
C LYS A 389 0.37 -8.00 13.14
N ASP A 390 1.62 -7.57 13.35
CA ASP A 390 2.42 -6.89 12.33
C ASP A 390 3.64 -7.67 11.82
N THR A 391 4.09 -8.73 12.50
CA THR A 391 5.28 -9.49 12.04
C THR A 391 4.98 -10.41 10.85
N ASP A 392 3.71 -10.74 10.63
CA ASP A 392 3.28 -11.52 9.45
C ASP A 392 3.43 -10.70 8.15
N GLU A 393 3.38 -9.35 8.23
CA GLU A 393 3.68 -8.47 7.09
C GLU A 393 5.19 -8.34 6.83
N VAL A 394 6.00 -8.23 7.88
CA VAL A 394 7.47 -8.14 7.74
C VAL A 394 8.07 -9.43 7.18
N LEU A 395 7.56 -10.59 7.60
CA LEU A 395 7.94 -11.89 7.02
C LEU A 395 7.50 -12.02 5.55
N ARG A 396 6.37 -11.42 5.19
CA ARG A 396 5.87 -11.40 3.81
C ARG A 396 6.74 -10.51 2.91
N CYS A 397 7.18 -9.36 3.42
CA CYS A 397 8.11 -8.48 2.72
C CYS A 397 9.51 -9.12 2.58
N ALA A 398 10.03 -9.74 3.63
CA ALA A 398 11.33 -10.42 3.59
C ALA A 398 11.35 -11.65 2.67
N TYR A 399 10.24 -12.41 2.59
CA TYR A 399 10.10 -13.50 1.62
C TYR A 399 10.15 -12.99 0.17
N ASN A 400 9.56 -11.81 -0.09
CA ASN A 400 9.56 -11.21 -1.43
C ASN A 400 10.95 -10.72 -1.85
N GLU A 401 11.74 -10.12 -0.94
CA GLU A 401 13.12 -9.69 -1.24
C GLU A 401 14.10 -10.87 -1.44
N LEU A 402 13.90 -11.98 -0.73
CA LEU A 402 14.75 -13.17 -0.88
C LEU A 402 14.37 -14.03 -2.11
N SER A 403 13.16 -13.89 -2.63
CA SER A 403 12.73 -14.56 -3.87
C SER A 403 13.31 -13.94 -5.15
N THR A 404 13.85 -12.72 -5.07
CA THR A 404 14.44 -12.00 -6.21
C THR A 404 15.91 -12.34 -6.52
N GLU A 405 16.59 -13.18 -5.75
CA GLU A 405 18.01 -13.53 -5.98
C GLU A 405 18.26 -14.88 -6.70
N LYS A 406 17.23 -15.59 -7.18
CA LYS A 406 17.41 -16.87 -7.91
C LYS A 406 16.69 -16.94 -9.26
N SER A 407 17.00 -16.01 -10.16
CA SER A 407 17.04 -16.21 -11.62
C SER A 407 17.51 -14.88 -12.21
N SER A 408 18.70 -14.68 -12.77
CA SER A 408 19.37 -15.45 -13.80
C SER A 408 20.82 -14.94 -13.94
N ARG A 409 21.79 -15.85 -13.96
CA ARG A 409 23.17 -15.60 -14.38
C ARG A 409 23.38 -16.35 -15.71
N TRP A 410 23.70 -15.58 -16.76
CA TRP A 410 24.33 -15.92 -18.06
C TRP A 410 23.50 -16.74 -19.08
N ASP A 411 23.23 -16.13 -20.24
CA ASP A 411 23.79 -16.56 -21.53
C ASP A 411 23.67 -15.44 -22.59
N ASP A 412 24.74 -15.30 -23.37
CA ASP A 412 24.96 -14.52 -24.60
C ASP A 412 25.37 -13.02 -24.56
N ILE A 413 26.68 -12.86 -24.82
CA ILE A 413 27.51 -11.72 -25.26
C ILE A 413 28.14 -10.84 -24.18
#